data_AF-A0A8T3BSP9-F1
#
_entry.id   AF-A0A8T3BSP9-F1
#
_cell.length_a   1.000
_cell.length_b   1.000
_cell.length_c   1.000
_cell.angle_alpha   90.00
_cell.angle_beta   90.00
_cell.angle_gamma   90.00
#
_symmetry.space_group_name_H-M   'P 1'
#
loop_
_entity.id
_entity.type
_entity.pdbx_description
1 polymer ?
#
loop_
_entity_poly.entity_id
_entity_poly.type
_entity_poly.pdbx_seq_one_letter_code
_entity_poly.pdbx_strand_id
1 'polypeptide(L)'
;MIKENSLPMPTLSLSQRSEQPQQQQLEGTIDPQYTLQLPSPSWVRPNGADAPEVTAFSSRGPSLSAPGVIKPDVIAPGINILAAWSPYSNPSFIKGDDRRVVAFNILSSTSMSCPHVSGLAALLKSMHQNWSPTAIKSVLMTTAYTGYNWDFSILDISVEMLATPFAFGSGHVDPEGAAHPGFVYDTKPDDY
;
A
#
# COMPACT_ATOMS: atom_id res chain seq x y z
N MET A 1 -13.05 1.88 -3.23
CA MET A 1 -12.18 2.91 -2.61
C MET A 1 -12.40 2.83 -1.11
N ILE A 2 -11.51 2.15 -0.38
CA ILE A 2 -11.59 2.12 1.09
C ILE A 2 -10.96 3.42 1.60
N LYS A 3 -11.70 4.16 2.45
CA LYS A 3 -11.36 5.50 2.94
C LYS A 3 -11.38 5.51 4.48
N GLU A 4 -10.68 4.56 5.11
CA GLU A 4 -10.90 4.25 6.53
C GLU A 4 -10.05 5.04 7.54
N ASN A 5 -9.14 5.91 7.09
CA ASN A 5 -8.16 6.49 8.02
C ASN A 5 -8.63 7.76 8.74
N SER A 6 -9.81 8.28 8.41
CA SER A 6 -10.26 9.59 8.87
C SER A 6 -11.60 9.48 9.61
N LEU A 7 -11.53 9.36 10.93
CA LEU A 7 -12.70 9.27 11.80
C LEU A 7 -13.07 10.65 12.38
N PRO A 8 -14.38 10.96 12.49
CA PRO A 8 -14.86 12.27 12.92
C PRO A 8 -14.71 12.48 14.43
N MET A 9 -14.58 11.39 15.19
CA MET A 9 -14.43 11.36 16.64
C MET A 9 -13.10 10.66 17.02
N PRO A 10 -12.52 10.97 18.19
CA PRO A 10 -11.41 10.18 18.73
C PRO A 10 -11.84 8.70 18.82
N THR A 11 -11.12 7.81 18.15
CA THR A 11 -11.44 6.37 18.09
C THR A 11 -10.15 5.57 18.18
N LEU A 12 -10.23 4.43 18.85
CA LEU A 12 -9.16 3.45 18.94
C LEU A 12 -9.68 2.14 18.35
N SER A 13 -8.98 1.60 17.36
CA SER A 13 -9.21 0.22 16.89
C SER A 13 -8.25 -0.70 17.63
N LEU A 14 -8.79 -1.75 18.22
CA LEU A 14 -8.03 -2.76 18.95
C LEU A 14 -7.91 -4.01 18.09
N SER A 15 -6.78 -4.70 18.22
CA SER A 15 -6.65 -6.07 17.71
C SER A 15 -7.36 -7.03 18.67
N GLN A 16 -7.90 -8.14 18.17
CA GLN A 16 -8.51 -9.19 19.00
C GLN A 16 -7.62 -9.63 20.18
N ARG A 17 -6.29 -9.62 19.99
CA ARG A 17 -5.33 -9.95 21.07
C ARG A 17 -5.33 -8.93 22.21
N SER A 18 -5.57 -7.65 21.90
CA SER A 18 -5.66 -6.56 22.89
C SER A 18 -7.07 -6.36 23.43
N GLU A 19 -8.10 -6.87 22.76
CA GLU A 19 -9.51 -6.75 23.18
C GLU A 19 -9.84 -7.63 24.38
N GLN A 20 -9.42 -8.90 24.37
CA GLN A 20 -9.72 -9.87 25.43
C GLN A 20 -9.32 -9.41 26.85
N PRO A 21 -8.08 -8.92 27.10
CA PRO A 21 -7.70 -8.44 28.43
C PRO A 21 -8.47 -7.18 28.84
N GLN A 22 -8.84 -6.31 27.90
CA GLN A 22 -9.60 -5.08 28.20
C GLN A 22 -11.07 -5.39 28.50
N GLN A 23 -11.69 -6.33 27.78
CA GLN A 23 -13.05 -6.80 28.05
C GLN A 23 -13.17 -7.46 29.43
N GLN A 24 -12.19 -8.28 29.83
CA GLN A 24 -12.15 -8.87 31.18
C GLN A 24 -12.03 -7.82 32.30
N GLN A 25 -11.36 -6.70 32.06
CA GLN A 25 -11.27 -5.60 33.04
C GLN A 25 -12.59 -4.81 33.18
N LEU A 26 -13.43 -4.80 32.15
CA LEU A 26 -14.71 -4.09 32.12
C LEU A 26 -15.82 -4.82 32.89
N GLU A 27 -15.84 -6.15 32.85
CA GLU A 27 -16.91 -6.96 33.45
C GLU A 27 -16.97 -6.91 34.99
N GLY A 28 -15.89 -6.48 35.66
CA GLY A 28 -15.78 -6.45 37.12
C GLY A 28 -15.99 -5.08 37.79
N THR A 29 -16.22 -4.01 37.03
CA THR A 29 -16.15 -2.63 37.55
C THR A 29 -17.48 -1.90 37.37
N ILE A 30 -18.01 -1.32 38.45
CA ILE A 30 -19.17 -0.42 38.39
C ILE A 30 -18.67 0.97 37.97
N ASP A 31 -19.10 1.45 36.81
CA ASP A 31 -18.73 2.72 36.16
C ASP A 31 -17.22 2.90 35.89
N PRO A 32 -16.63 2.09 34.99
CA PRO A 32 -15.22 2.21 34.68
C PRO A 32 -14.93 3.45 33.82
N GLN A 33 -14.07 4.35 34.31
CA GLN A 33 -13.62 5.52 33.58
C GLN A 33 -12.35 5.22 32.78
N TYR A 34 -12.35 5.55 31.49
CA TYR A 34 -11.18 5.41 30.62
C TYR A 34 -10.78 6.73 29.99
N THR A 35 -9.49 7.02 30.04
CA THR A 35 -8.89 8.11 29.25
C THR A 35 -8.24 7.52 28.02
N LEU A 36 -8.69 7.95 26.84
CA LEU A 36 -8.04 7.60 25.58
C LEU A 36 -6.78 8.46 25.42
N GLN A 37 -5.63 7.89 25.77
CA GLN A 37 -4.35 8.50 25.49
C GLN A 37 -3.86 8.04 24.12
N LEU A 38 -3.92 8.93 23.13
CA LEU A 38 -3.38 8.64 21.81
C LEU A 38 -1.85 8.55 21.91
N PRO A 39 -1.22 7.47 21.41
CA PRO A 39 0.23 7.39 21.37
C PRO A 39 0.78 8.49 20.47
N SER A 40 2.00 8.96 20.76
CA SER A 40 2.73 9.84 19.85
C SER A 40 2.80 9.18 18.47
N PRO A 41 2.59 9.94 17.37
CA PRO A 41 2.61 9.36 16.03
C PRO A 41 3.96 8.68 15.78
N SER A 42 3.92 7.36 15.59
CA SER A 42 5.06 6.57 15.15
C SER A 42 4.95 6.29 13.65
N TRP A 43 6.00 6.62 12.92
CA TRP A 43 6.07 6.41 11.47
C TRP A 43 6.55 5.02 11.09
N VAL A 44 6.99 4.24 12.08
CA VAL A 44 7.48 2.87 11.94
C VAL A 44 6.73 2.03 12.95
N ARG A 45 6.18 0.89 12.49
CA ARG A 45 5.55 -0.07 13.40
C ARG A 45 6.60 -0.60 14.38
N PRO A 46 6.38 -0.52 15.69
CA PRO A 46 7.23 -1.22 16.65
C PRO A 46 7.17 -2.72 16.35
N ASN A 47 8.32 -3.39 16.29
CA ASN A 47 8.49 -4.84 16.10
C ASN A 47 8.55 -5.38 14.66
N GLY A 48 8.80 -4.54 13.65
CA GLY A 48 9.18 -5.05 12.32
C GLY A 48 8.14 -5.95 11.67
N ALA A 49 6.86 -5.59 11.79
CA ALA A 49 5.76 -6.32 11.16
C ALA A 49 6.06 -6.58 9.68
N ASP A 50 5.72 -7.79 9.24
CA ASP A 50 5.93 -8.31 7.88
C ASP A 50 5.48 -7.25 6.87
N ALA A 51 6.44 -6.64 6.19
CA ALA A 51 6.18 -5.66 5.15
C ALA A 51 7.19 -5.93 4.04
N PRO A 52 6.77 -5.91 2.76
CA PRO A 52 5.45 -5.53 2.29
C PRO A 52 4.40 -6.66 2.33
N GLU A 53 3.13 -6.29 2.52
CA GLU A 53 1.97 -7.18 2.43
C GLU A 53 0.98 -6.65 1.39
N VAL A 54 0.28 -7.56 0.71
CA VAL A 54 -0.83 -7.21 -0.17
C VAL A 54 -2.07 -6.96 0.67
N THR A 55 -2.51 -5.71 0.67
CA THR A 55 -3.73 -5.30 1.37
C THR A 55 -4.99 -6.00 0.86
N ALA A 56 -5.97 -6.20 1.75
CA ALA A 56 -7.21 -6.90 1.43
C ALA A 56 -8.01 -6.23 0.29
N PHE A 57 -7.91 -4.91 0.11
CA PHE A 57 -8.66 -4.20 -0.94
C PHE A 57 -8.01 -4.20 -2.33
N SER A 58 -6.77 -4.69 -2.46
CA SER A 58 -6.11 -4.74 -3.77
C SER A 58 -6.91 -5.62 -4.76
N SER A 59 -6.93 -5.30 -6.05
CA SER A 59 -7.55 -6.22 -7.00
C SER A 59 -6.59 -7.35 -7.33
N ARG A 60 -7.11 -8.59 -7.39
CA ARG A 60 -6.34 -9.77 -7.77
C ARG A 60 -6.63 -10.12 -9.23
N GLY A 61 -5.64 -10.67 -9.93
CA GLY A 61 -5.83 -11.30 -11.23
C GLY A 61 -6.45 -12.70 -11.12
N PRO A 62 -6.57 -13.41 -12.26
CA PRO A 62 -6.15 -13.01 -13.61
C PRO A 62 -7.02 -11.91 -14.22
N SER A 63 -6.49 -11.20 -15.21
CA SER A 63 -7.26 -10.20 -15.96
C SER A 63 -8.30 -10.87 -16.85
N LEU A 64 -9.57 -10.47 -16.72
CA LEU A 64 -10.63 -10.94 -17.63
C LEU A 64 -10.41 -10.48 -19.08
N SER A 65 -9.73 -9.34 -19.28
CA SER A 65 -9.47 -8.78 -20.61
C SER A 65 -8.30 -9.45 -21.34
N ALA A 66 -7.37 -10.06 -20.60
CA ALA A 66 -6.22 -10.76 -21.17
C ALA A 66 -5.81 -11.92 -20.26
N PRO A 67 -6.53 -13.06 -20.30
CA PRO A 67 -6.30 -14.18 -19.38
C PRO A 67 -4.90 -14.80 -19.47
N GLY A 68 -4.23 -14.66 -20.62
CA GLY A 68 -2.85 -15.14 -20.83
C GLY A 68 -1.77 -14.23 -20.25
N VAL A 69 -2.12 -13.05 -19.71
CA VAL A 69 -1.17 -12.08 -19.16
C VAL A 69 -1.43 -11.90 -17.67
N ILE A 70 -0.41 -12.15 -16.85
CA ILE A 70 -0.51 -12.01 -15.39
C ILE A 70 -0.76 -10.54 -15.02
N LYS A 71 -1.69 -10.32 -14.09
CA LYS A 71 -1.98 -9.03 -13.46
C LYS A 71 -2.19 -9.22 -11.95
N PRO A 72 -1.79 -8.25 -11.11
CA PRO A 72 -1.11 -6.98 -11.44
C PRO A 72 0.34 -7.20 -11.92
N ASP A 73 1.01 -6.15 -12.41
CA ASP A 73 2.40 -6.26 -12.88
C ASP A 73 3.41 -6.17 -11.72
N VAL A 74 3.21 -5.24 -10.78
CA VAL A 74 4.07 -4.97 -9.60
C VAL A 74 3.23 -4.41 -8.46
N ILE A 75 3.77 -4.39 -7.23
CA ILE A 75 3.19 -3.68 -6.08
C ILE A 75 4.09 -2.54 -5.61
N ALA A 76 3.46 -1.54 -4.98
CA ALA A 76 4.13 -0.38 -4.42
C ALA A 76 3.33 0.15 -3.21
N PRO A 77 3.93 1.00 -2.37
CA PRO A 77 3.30 1.51 -1.15
C PRO A 77 1.97 2.22 -1.44
N GLY A 78 0.89 1.76 -0.80
CA GLY A 78 -0.45 2.31 -1.00
C GLY A 78 -1.29 2.39 0.28
N ILE A 79 -0.72 2.07 1.44
CA ILE A 79 -1.38 2.11 2.74
C ILE A 79 -0.78 3.24 3.56
N ASN A 80 -1.63 4.05 4.19
CA ASN A 80 -1.24 5.13 5.08
C ASN A 80 -0.25 6.12 4.44
N ILE A 81 -0.50 6.47 3.18
CA ILE A 81 0.34 7.41 2.43
C ILE A 81 -0.06 8.84 2.79
N LEU A 82 0.90 9.59 3.34
CA LEU A 82 0.77 11.02 3.60
C LEU A 82 1.01 11.79 2.30
N ALA A 83 0.01 12.55 1.85
CA ALA A 83 0.12 13.38 0.64
C ALA A 83 -0.57 14.73 0.83
N ALA A 84 -0.23 15.69 -0.02
CA ALA A 84 -0.86 17.01 -0.02
C ALA A 84 -2.37 16.90 -0.25
N TRP A 85 -3.12 17.75 0.42
CA TRP A 85 -4.58 17.76 0.38
C TRP A 85 -5.12 19.17 0.17
N SER A 86 -6.22 19.28 -0.56
CA SER A 86 -6.83 20.58 -0.81
C SER A 86 -7.45 21.13 0.47
N PRO A 87 -7.18 22.40 0.84
CA PRO A 87 -7.80 23.02 2.00
C PRO A 87 -9.31 23.24 1.83
N TYR A 88 -9.82 23.13 0.59
CA TYR A 88 -11.23 23.27 0.25
C TYR A 88 -11.98 21.94 0.23
N SER A 89 -11.31 20.82 0.54
CA SER A 89 -11.90 19.49 0.52
C SER A 89 -11.86 18.88 1.91
N ASN A 90 -13.01 18.39 2.39
CA ASN A 90 -13.08 17.71 3.67
C ASN A 90 -12.19 16.44 3.66
N PRO A 91 -11.18 16.34 4.55
CA PRO A 91 -10.31 15.17 4.63
C PRO A 91 -11.00 13.90 5.11
N SER A 92 -12.12 14.00 5.84
CA SER A 92 -12.85 12.86 6.39
C SER A 92 -13.83 12.22 5.43
N PHE A 93 -14.13 12.87 4.29
CA PHE A 93 -15.15 12.45 3.32
C PHE A 93 -16.55 12.23 3.93
N ILE A 94 -16.79 12.67 5.16
CA ILE A 94 -18.07 12.58 5.85
C ILE A 94 -18.88 13.83 5.50
N LYS A 95 -20.09 13.60 4.97
CA LYS A 95 -21.00 14.69 4.62
C LYS A 95 -21.35 15.49 5.87
N GLY A 96 -21.04 16.79 5.89
CA GLY A 96 -21.30 17.70 7.02
C GLY A 96 -20.17 17.80 8.06
N ASP A 97 -19.01 17.18 7.84
CA ASP A 97 -17.81 17.35 8.67
C ASP A 97 -16.87 18.42 8.07
N ASP A 98 -17.35 19.64 7.97
CA ASP A 98 -16.68 20.77 7.32
C ASP A 98 -15.58 21.38 8.21
N ARG A 99 -15.36 20.80 9.40
CA ARG A 99 -14.62 21.43 10.51
C ARG A 99 -13.11 21.25 10.41
N ARG A 100 -12.65 20.43 9.47
CA ARG A 100 -11.22 20.06 9.33
C ARG A 100 -10.66 20.58 8.01
N VAL A 101 -9.76 21.54 8.12
CA VAL A 101 -8.91 22.00 7.02
C VAL A 101 -7.49 21.52 7.31
N VAL A 102 -6.92 20.75 6.40
CA VAL A 102 -5.57 20.19 6.53
C VAL A 102 -4.79 20.38 5.23
N ALA A 103 -3.49 20.63 5.33
CA ALA A 103 -2.61 20.72 4.17
C ALA A 103 -2.16 19.34 3.65
N PHE A 104 -2.23 18.32 4.50
CA PHE A 104 -1.87 16.94 4.19
C PHE A 104 -2.93 15.99 4.73
N ASN A 105 -3.13 14.89 4.02
CA ASN A 105 -4.05 13.83 4.43
C ASN A 105 -3.36 12.46 4.28
N ILE A 106 -3.79 11.49 5.09
CA ILE A 106 -3.26 10.12 5.07
C ILE A 106 -4.32 9.21 4.47
N LEU A 107 -4.05 8.65 3.30
CA LEU A 107 -4.99 7.80 2.58
C LEU A 107 -4.39 6.43 2.25
N SER A 108 -5.29 5.45 2.09
CA SER A 108 -4.96 4.07 1.75
C SER A 108 -5.72 3.66 0.50
N SER A 109 -5.03 3.40 -0.62
CA SER A 109 -5.62 2.93 -1.87
C SER A 109 -4.56 2.46 -2.88
N THR A 110 -4.97 1.64 -3.86
CA THR A 110 -4.17 1.38 -5.06
C THR A 110 -3.91 2.65 -5.88
N SER A 111 -4.82 3.64 -5.80
CA SER A 111 -4.58 4.98 -6.35
C SER A 111 -3.39 5.69 -5.71
N MET A 112 -2.99 5.33 -4.49
CA MET A 112 -1.78 5.87 -3.83
C MET A 112 -0.52 5.09 -4.24
N SER A 113 -0.65 3.80 -4.59
CA SER A 113 0.46 3.02 -5.18
C SER A 113 0.84 3.48 -6.59
N CYS A 114 -0.16 3.83 -7.41
CA CYS A 114 0.04 4.27 -8.80
C CYS A 114 1.05 5.44 -8.97
N PRO A 115 0.97 6.56 -8.22
CA PRO A 115 1.92 7.66 -8.36
C PRO A 115 3.34 7.30 -7.92
N HIS A 116 3.54 6.33 -7.01
CA HIS A 116 4.88 5.84 -6.67
C HIS A 116 5.54 5.17 -7.89
N VAL A 117 4.84 4.23 -8.54
CA VAL A 117 5.35 3.55 -9.73
C VAL A 117 5.51 4.52 -10.90
N SER A 118 4.57 5.46 -11.08
CA SER A 118 4.65 6.48 -12.13
C SER A 118 5.83 7.42 -11.93
N GLY A 119 6.13 7.82 -10.69
CA GLY A 119 7.31 8.60 -10.34
C GLY A 119 8.61 7.85 -10.63
N LEU A 120 8.69 6.56 -10.26
CA LEU A 120 9.83 5.70 -10.60
C LEU A 120 10.01 5.57 -12.11
N ALA A 121 8.94 5.33 -12.87
CA ALA A 121 9.00 5.26 -14.32
C ALA A 121 9.50 6.57 -14.94
N ALA A 122 9.08 7.72 -14.41
CA ALA A 122 9.56 9.03 -14.87
C ALA A 122 11.06 9.24 -14.56
N LEU A 123 11.52 8.84 -13.36
CA LEU A 123 12.93 8.90 -12.99
C LEU A 123 13.78 7.99 -13.90
N LEU A 124 13.35 6.75 -14.11
CA LEU A 124 14.02 5.82 -15.02
C LEU A 124 14.07 6.36 -16.45
N LYS A 125 12.98 6.96 -16.95
CA LYS A 125 12.97 7.61 -18.26
C LYS A 125 13.92 8.80 -18.33
N SER A 126 14.09 9.55 -17.24
CA SER A 126 15.02 10.68 -17.19
C SER A 126 16.48 10.23 -17.25
N MET A 127 16.81 9.12 -16.58
CA MET A 127 18.15 8.54 -16.58
C MET A 127 18.46 7.82 -17.90
N HIS A 128 17.46 7.11 -18.44
CA HIS A 128 17.57 6.28 -19.64
C HIS A 128 16.61 6.77 -20.73
N GLN A 129 16.91 7.93 -21.30
CA GLN A 129 16.02 8.62 -22.26
C GLN A 129 15.66 7.78 -23.49
N ASN A 130 16.51 6.81 -23.87
CA ASN A 130 16.29 5.94 -25.02
C ASN A 130 15.42 4.72 -24.73
N TRP A 131 15.09 4.43 -23.46
CA TRP A 131 14.25 3.29 -23.12
C TRP A 131 12.81 3.50 -23.57
N SER A 132 12.22 2.46 -24.15
CA SER A 132 10.79 2.39 -24.45
C SER A 132 9.96 2.30 -23.15
N PRO A 133 8.64 2.56 -23.20
CA PRO A 133 7.76 2.31 -22.06
C PRO A 133 7.78 0.86 -21.57
N THR A 134 7.97 -0.07 -22.50
CA THR A 134 8.02 -1.52 -22.27
C THR A 134 9.33 -1.93 -21.61
N ALA A 135 10.44 -1.31 -22.00
CA ALA A 135 11.72 -1.43 -21.31
C ALA A 135 11.62 -0.96 -19.85
N ILE A 136 11.03 0.21 -19.60
CA ILE A 136 10.82 0.73 -18.24
C ILE A 136 9.94 -0.20 -17.41
N LYS A 137 8.84 -0.70 -18.00
CA LYS A 137 7.98 -1.68 -17.35
C LYS A 137 8.75 -2.96 -17.02
N SER A 138 9.54 -3.47 -17.96
CA SER A 138 10.32 -4.69 -17.77
C SER A 138 11.27 -4.56 -16.60
N VAL A 139 12.04 -3.48 -16.50
CA VAL A 139 13.03 -3.35 -15.43
C VAL A 139 12.35 -3.28 -14.06
N LEU A 140 11.25 -2.53 -13.95
CA LEU A 140 10.47 -2.43 -12.72
C LEU A 140 9.92 -3.79 -12.27
N MET A 141 9.60 -4.68 -13.22
CA MET A 141 9.15 -6.04 -12.94
C MET A 141 10.30 -6.98 -12.61
N THR A 142 11.37 -7.00 -13.41
CA THR A 142 12.46 -7.97 -13.25
C THR A 142 13.34 -7.71 -12.03
N THR A 143 13.36 -6.48 -11.52
CA THR A 143 14.14 -6.11 -10.33
C THR A 143 13.27 -6.06 -9.07
N ALA A 144 11.96 -6.27 -9.18
CA ALA A 144 11.08 -6.30 -8.03
C ALA A 144 11.42 -7.48 -7.10
N TYR A 145 11.27 -7.26 -5.79
CA TYR A 145 11.53 -8.29 -4.78
C TYR A 145 10.22 -8.89 -4.27
N THR A 146 10.23 -10.21 -4.03
CA THR A 146 9.07 -10.94 -3.48
C THR A 146 9.21 -11.27 -1.99
N GLY A 147 10.24 -10.73 -1.35
CA GLY A 147 10.47 -10.89 0.08
C GLY A 147 11.48 -9.91 0.65
N TYR A 148 11.34 -9.58 1.93
CA TYR A 148 12.23 -8.69 2.65
C TYR A 148 13.01 -9.49 3.70
N ASN A 149 14.32 -9.64 3.50
CA ASN A 149 15.19 -10.61 4.18
C ASN A 149 14.85 -12.08 3.85
N TRP A 150 15.81 -12.99 4.07
CA TRP A 150 15.83 -14.38 3.58
C TRP A 150 14.60 -15.25 3.89
N ASP A 151 13.71 -14.83 4.79
CA ASP A 151 12.64 -15.68 5.33
C ASP A 151 11.20 -15.19 5.05
N PHE A 152 11.00 -13.98 4.50
CA PHE A 152 9.66 -13.40 4.44
C PHE A 152 9.16 -13.26 3.02
N SER A 153 8.31 -14.19 2.57
CA SER A 153 7.51 -14.03 1.35
C SER A 153 6.38 -13.02 1.60
N ILE A 154 6.00 -12.28 0.56
CA ILE A 154 4.86 -11.34 0.65
C ILE A 154 3.59 -12.09 1.08
N LEU A 155 2.90 -11.58 2.10
CA LEU A 155 1.61 -12.11 2.56
C LEU A 155 0.43 -11.42 1.87
N ASP A 156 -0.68 -12.14 1.74
CA ASP A 156 -1.97 -11.58 1.33
C ASP A 156 -2.91 -11.53 2.53
N ILE A 157 -3.19 -10.31 3.00
CA ILE A 157 -4.01 -10.05 4.20
C ILE A 157 -5.48 -10.49 3.99
N SER A 158 -5.96 -10.60 2.75
CA SER A 158 -7.36 -11.02 2.50
C SER A 158 -7.61 -12.50 2.81
N VAL A 159 -6.56 -13.32 2.70
CA VAL A 159 -6.64 -14.78 2.87
C VAL A 159 -5.74 -15.29 3.99
N GLU A 160 -4.95 -14.41 4.61
CA GLU A 160 -3.97 -14.72 5.67
C GLU A 160 -2.98 -15.82 5.26
N MET A 161 -2.59 -15.82 3.98
CA MET A 161 -1.67 -16.79 3.36
C MET A 161 -0.58 -16.09 2.56
N LEU A 162 0.39 -16.86 2.06
CA LEU A 162 1.37 -16.37 1.10
C LEU A 162 0.66 -15.81 -0.14
N ALA A 163 1.05 -14.62 -0.55
CA ALA A 163 0.53 -14.00 -1.74
C ALA A 163 1.00 -14.75 -2.99
N THR A 164 0.18 -14.72 -4.04
CA THR A 164 0.50 -15.31 -5.34
C THR A 164 0.90 -14.22 -6.34
N PRO A 165 1.47 -14.56 -7.50
CA PRO A 165 1.71 -13.59 -8.57
C PRO A 165 0.43 -12.87 -9.06
N PHE A 166 -0.76 -13.43 -8.83
CA PHE A 166 -2.02 -12.74 -9.11
C PHE A 166 -2.37 -11.66 -8.08
N ALA A 167 -1.65 -11.59 -6.97
CA ALA A 167 -1.78 -10.56 -5.95
C ALA A 167 -0.66 -9.52 -6.03
N PHE A 168 0.58 -9.93 -6.29
CA PHE A 168 1.74 -9.01 -6.31
C PHE A 168 2.45 -8.83 -7.67
N GLY A 169 2.08 -9.59 -8.69
CA GLY A 169 2.77 -9.57 -9.98
C GLY A 169 4.19 -10.10 -9.86
N SER A 170 5.17 -9.29 -10.25
CA SER A 170 6.60 -9.59 -10.10
C SER A 170 7.15 -9.28 -8.72
N GLY A 171 6.42 -8.54 -7.88
CA GLY A 171 6.82 -8.23 -6.50
C GLY A 171 6.76 -6.74 -6.20
N HIS A 172 7.36 -6.35 -5.08
CA HIS A 172 7.47 -4.97 -4.67
C HIS A 172 8.59 -4.25 -5.41
N VAL A 173 8.30 -3.03 -5.87
CA VAL A 173 9.25 -2.22 -6.63
C VAL A 173 10.56 -1.99 -5.85
N ASP A 174 11.68 -2.15 -6.55
CA ASP A 174 13.03 -1.80 -6.10
C ASP A 174 13.61 -0.70 -7.00
N PRO A 175 13.64 0.56 -6.54
CA PRO A 175 14.20 1.67 -7.30
C PRO A 175 15.70 1.52 -7.62
N GLU A 176 16.48 0.93 -6.71
CA GLU A 176 17.93 0.82 -6.85
C GLU A 176 18.27 -0.27 -7.87
N GLY A 177 17.65 -1.44 -7.74
CA GLY A 177 17.75 -2.50 -8.74
C GLY A 177 17.28 -2.05 -10.12
N ALA A 178 16.18 -1.29 -10.20
CA ALA A 178 15.64 -0.82 -11.47
C ALA A 178 16.52 0.21 -12.19
N ALA A 179 17.37 0.94 -11.46
CA ALA A 179 18.30 1.92 -12.04
C ALA A 179 19.47 1.24 -12.79
N HIS A 180 19.85 0.03 -12.36
CA HIS A 180 20.97 -0.75 -12.92
C HIS A 180 20.55 -2.19 -13.30
N PRO A 181 19.62 -2.34 -14.27
CA PRO A 181 19.15 -3.66 -14.67
C PRO A 181 20.22 -4.39 -15.48
N GLY A 182 20.32 -5.70 -15.30
CA GLY A 182 21.21 -6.54 -16.11
C GLY A 182 20.71 -6.74 -17.55
N PHE A 183 19.40 -6.93 -17.73
CA PHE A 183 18.75 -7.12 -19.03
C PHE A 183 17.35 -6.53 -19.01
N VAL A 184 16.77 -6.34 -20.20
CA VAL A 184 15.46 -5.74 -20.40
C VAL A 184 14.68 -6.52 -21.47
N TYR A 185 13.41 -6.82 -21.21
CA TYR A 185 12.48 -7.30 -22.21
C TYR A 185 11.80 -6.11 -22.88
N ASP A 186 12.23 -5.77 -24.09
CA ASP A 186 11.67 -4.68 -24.87
C ASP A 186 10.70 -5.22 -25.94
N THR A 187 9.64 -4.50 -26.19
CA THR A 187 8.65 -4.80 -27.24
C THR A 187 8.30 -3.54 -28.01
N LYS A 188 8.00 -3.71 -29.30
CA LYS A 188 7.62 -2.64 -30.22
C LYS A 188 6.10 -2.50 -30.29
N PRO A 189 5.58 -1.36 -30.79
CA PRO A 189 4.15 -1.20 -31.01
C PRO A 189 3.50 -2.30 -31.86
N ASP A 190 4.24 -2.88 -32.81
CA ASP A 190 3.76 -3.96 -33.69
C ASP A 190 3.63 -5.32 -32.97
N ASP A 191 4.17 -5.48 -31.76
CA ASP A 191 4.11 -6.72 -30.98
C ASP A 191 2.81 -6.85 -30.16
N TYR A 192 1.92 -5.83 -30.20
CA TYR A 192 0.64 -5.75 -29.47
C TYR A 192 -0.57 -6.05 -30.35
#